data_AF-A0A9X1SG89-F1
#
_entry.id   AF-A0A9X1SG89-F1
#
_cell.length_a   1.000
_cell.length_b   1.000
_cell.length_c   1.000
_cell.angle_alpha   90.00
_cell.angle_beta   90.00
_cell.angle_gamma   90.00
#
_symmetry.space_group_name_H-M   'P 1'
#
loop_
_entity.id
_entity.type
_entity.pdbx_description
1 polymer ?
#
loop_
_entity_poly.entity_id
_entity_poly.type
_entity_poly.pdbx_seq_one_letter_code
_entity_poly.pdbx_strand_id
1 'polypeptide(L)'
;MRYLSPAKRLSLALLLLVLLSACDRQAVVDSKWTNPNGSIRWPPDEGFAGKPADVEIAAGVQLERWGYPGGTFVSNLGVPPADLSLAPGTLKKPHYVYRVLKPLPALEGKAAPWFGQPGGGVQYDLVKSVEHWLEQGFLEVETLTSDVEQIVTTLEEAAAAEIISLEGGLPNEAHCLEQLADGTWSTYYSERGRRTGIKTFATEEEARDDLYSKLRNE
;
A
#
# COMPACT_ATOMS: atom_id res chain seq x y z
N MET A 1 20.24 19.54 25.90
CA MET A 1 20.66 19.32 24.49
C MET A 1 20.83 17.82 24.26
N ARG A 2 19.86 17.17 23.60
CA ARG A 2 20.02 15.77 23.13
C ARG A 2 20.09 15.81 21.60
N TYR A 3 21.27 15.51 21.07
CA TYR A 3 21.50 15.30 19.65
C TYR A 3 20.67 14.09 19.19
N LEU A 4 19.82 14.27 18.17
CA LEU A 4 19.20 13.16 17.45
C LEU A 4 20.11 12.78 16.28
N SER A 5 20.26 11.47 16.05
CA SER A 5 21.17 10.88 15.08
C SER A 5 20.78 11.17 13.61
N PRO A 6 21.74 11.13 12.66
CA PRO A 6 21.53 11.42 11.24
C PRO A 6 20.40 10.63 10.56
N ALA A 7 20.06 9.45 11.06
CA ALA A 7 19.02 8.57 10.53
C ALA A 7 17.60 9.17 10.55
N LYS A 8 17.33 10.19 11.38
CA LYS A 8 16.01 10.85 11.43
C LYS A 8 15.83 12.02 10.46
N ARG A 9 16.88 12.38 9.68
CA ARG A 9 16.80 13.45 8.67
C ARG A 9 16.28 12.97 7.30
N LEU A 10 16.17 11.66 7.09
CA LEU A 10 15.67 11.09 5.82
C LEU A 10 14.14 10.91 5.75
N SER A 11 13.41 11.11 6.85
CA SER A 11 12.02 10.63 6.98
C SER A 11 10.94 11.51 6.32
N LEU A 12 11.30 12.62 5.68
CA LEU A 12 10.31 13.64 5.32
C LEU A 12 10.53 14.24 3.94
N ALA A 13 11.79 14.32 3.50
CA ALA A 13 12.12 14.51 2.11
C ALA A 13 11.67 13.35 1.22
N LEU A 14 11.69 12.12 1.75
CA LEU A 14 11.19 10.93 1.05
C LEU A 14 9.66 10.89 0.99
N LEU A 15 8.98 11.37 2.04
CA LEU A 15 7.50 11.43 2.14
C LEU A 15 6.89 12.36 1.08
N LEU A 16 7.56 13.48 0.79
CA LEU A 16 7.13 14.45 -0.22
C LEU A 16 7.42 13.98 -1.67
N LEU A 17 8.47 13.17 -1.87
CA LEU A 17 8.81 12.60 -3.17
C LEU A 17 7.81 11.51 -3.61
N VAL A 18 7.24 10.77 -2.64
CA VAL A 18 6.20 9.76 -2.89
C VAL A 18 4.88 10.40 -3.31
N LEU A 19 4.55 11.59 -2.79
CA LEU A 19 3.35 12.35 -3.17
C LEU A 19 3.39 12.86 -4.62
N LEU A 20 4.57 13.17 -5.17
CA LEU A 20 4.72 13.66 -6.55
C LEU A 20 4.71 12.55 -7.63
N SER A 21 4.78 11.27 -7.23
CA SER A 21 4.79 10.14 -8.17
C SER A 21 3.41 9.51 -8.41
N ALA A 22 2.34 9.99 -7.78
CA ALA A 22 1.01 9.40 -7.93
C ALA A 22 0.27 9.81 -9.23
N CYS A 23 0.86 10.67 -10.05
CA CYS A 23 0.31 11.05 -11.34
C CYS A 23 1.12 10.43 -12.48
N ASP A 24 0.87 9.17 -12.84
CA ASP A 24 0.75 8.82 -14.27
C ASP A 24 0.22 7.40 -14.55
N ARG A 25 -0.53 7.36 -15.66
CA ARG A 25 -0.94 6.23 -16.51
C ARG A 25 -1.90 5.19 -15.93
N GLN A 26 -3.19 5.42 -16.25
CA GLN A 26 -4.18 4.37 -16.46
C GLN A 26 -3.57 3.29 -17.38
N ALA A 27 -3.27 2.10 -16.83
CA ALA A 27 -2.98 0.95 -17.66
C ALA A 27 -4.28 0.59 -18.38
N VAL A 28 -4.34 0.87 -19.68
CA VAL A 28 -5.41 0.39 -20.56
C VAL A 28 -5.37 -1.14 -20.48
N VAL A 29 -6.38 -1.74 -19.87
CA VAL A 29 -6.51 -3.20 -19.84
C VAL A 29 -6.75 -3.66 -21.27
N ASP A 30 -5.76 -4.34 -21.83
CA ASP A 30 -5.76 -4.80 -23.22
C ASP A 30 -7.04 -5.63 -23.49
N SER A 31 -7.81 -5.25 -24.52
CA SER A 31 -9.19 -5.73 -24.74
C SER A 31 -9.28 -7.25 -24.92
N LYS A 32 -8.15 -7.91 -25.22
CA LYS A 32 -8.05 -9.37 -25.29
C LYS A 32 -8.40 -10.06 -23.97
N TRP A 33 -8.15 -9.42 -22.82
CA TRP A 33 -8.38 -10.00 -21.48
C TRP A 33 -9.72 -9.63 -20.84
N THR A 34 -10.58 -8.92 -21.56
CA THR A 34 -11.86 -8.44 -21.03
C THR A 34 -13.02 -8.82 -21.95
N ASN A 35 -14.06 -9.41 -21.37
CA ASN A 35 -15.32 -9.65 -22.06
C ASN A 35 -15.97 -8.34 -22.52
N PRO A 36 -16.91 -8.37 -23.49
CA PRO A 36 -17.62 -7.17 -23.95
C PRO A 36 -18.33 -6.38 -22.84
N ASN A 37 -18.68 -7.05 -21.73
CA ASN A 37 -19.29 -6.45 -20.54
C ASN A 37 -18.26 -5.87 -19.54
N GLY A 38 -16.98 -5.85 -19.88
CA GLY A 38 -15.89 -5.34 -19.03
C GLY A 38 -15.37 -6.33 -17.98
N SER A 39 -15.98 -7.51 -17.82
CA SER A 39 -15.47 -8.54 -16.90
C SER A 39 -14.16 -9.15 -17.41
N ILE A 40 -13.29 -9.58 -16.51
CA ILE A 40 -12.03 -10.25 -16.85
C ILE A 40 -12.32 -11.62 -17.49
N ARG A 41 -11.61 -11.93 -18.57
CA ARG A 41 -11.49 -13.28 -19.13
C ARG A 41 -10.43 -14.04 -18.35
N TRP A 42 -10.88 -14.78 -17.34
CA TRP A 42 -10.04 -15.68 -16.56
C TRP A 42 -9.59 -16.89 -17.38
N PRO A 43 -8.42 -17.47 -17.08
CA PRO A 43 -8.01 -18.75 -17.66
C PRO A 43 -9.03 -19.86 -17.32
N PRO A 44 -9.11 -20.91 -18.14
CA PRO A 44 -9.87 -22.11 -17.78
C PRO A 44 -9.28 -22.80 -16.53
N ASP A 45 -9.99 -23.80 -16.02
CA ASP A 45 -9.54 -24.66 -14.91
C ASP A 45 -9.07 -23.87 -13.67
N GLU A 46 -9.75 -22.76 -13.38
CA GLU A 46 -9.43 -21.83 -12.29
C GLU A 46 -7.96 -21.35 -12.31
N GLY A 47 -7.35 -21.33 -13.50
CA GLY A 47 -5.97 -20.88 -13.69
C GLY A 47 -4.89 -21.90 -13.35
N PHE A 48 -5.23 -23.17 -13.12
CA PHE A 48 -4.24 -24.22 -13.03
C PHE A 48 -3.76 -24.69 -14.42
N ALA A 49 -2.45 -24.96 -14.57
CA ALA A 49 -1.84 -25.48 -15.79
C ALA A 49 -2.17 -26.97 -16.05
N GLY A 50 -2.83 -27.62 -15.11
CA GLY A 50 -3.21 -29.03 -15.15
C GLY A 50 -4.10 -29.36 -13.95
N LYS A 51 -4.48 -30.63 -13.80
CA LYS A 51 -5.32 -31.06 -12.68
C LYS A 51 -4.58 -30.80 -11.34
N PRO A 52 -5.16 -30.01 -10.41
CA PRO A 52 -4.55 -29.80 -9.11
C PRO A 52 -4.63 -31.06 -8.24
N ALA A 53 -3.76 -31.15 -7.24
CA ALA A 53 -3.70 -32.24 -6.27
C ALA A 53 -4.25 -31.79 -4.92
N ASP A 54 -5.00 -32.66 -4.25
CA ASP A 54 -5.37 -32.47 -2.84
C ASP A 54 -4.12 -32.52 -1.96
N VAL A 55 -3.91 -31.50 -1.15
CA VAL A 55 -2.79 -31.39 -0.21
C VAL A 55 -3.26 -30.88 1.15
N GLU A 56 -2.43 -31.09 2.17
CA GLU A 56 -2.52 -30.36 3.44
C GLU A 56 -1.26 -29.51 3.60
N ILE A 57 -1.44 -28.20 3.61
CA ILE A 57 -0.33 -27.25 3.83
C ILE A 57 0.07 -27.34 5.31
N ALA A 58 1.35 -27.62 5.55
CA ALA A 58 1.86 -27.82 6.90
C ALA A 58 1.76 -26.54 7.77
N ALA A 59 1.56 -26.73 9.08
CA ALA A 59 1.63 -25.64 10.03
C ALA A 59 3.03 -24.99 10.02
N GLY A 60 3.05 -23.66 10.17
CA GLY A 60 4.23 -22.81 10.08
C GLY A 60 4.56 -22.28 8.68
N VAL A 61 3.93 -22.81 7.62
CA VAL A 61 4.10 -22.29 6.26
C VAL A 61 3.54 -20.86 6.16
N GLN A 62 4.27 -20.00 5.46
CA GLN A 62 3.83 -18.64 5.14
C GLN A 62 3.24 -18.58 3.74
N LEU A 63 2.03 -18.03 3.65
CA LEU A 63 1.27 -17.87 2.42
C LEU A 63 1.05 -16.39 2.15
N GLU A 64 1.00 -15.99 0.88
CA GLU A 64 0.75 -14.61 0.46
C GLU A 64 -0.47 -14.51 -0.46
N ARG A 65 -1.10 -13.33 -0.46
CA ARG A 65 -2.22 -13.01 -1.35
C ARG A 65 -2.22 -11.54 -1.74
N TRP A 66 -2.33 -11.28 -3.03
CA TRP A 66 -2.67 -9.97 -3.59
C TRP A 66 -4.19 -9.88 -3.83
N GLY A 67 -4.91 -9.32 -2.87
CA GLY A 67 -6.38 -9.22 -2.92
C GLY A 67 -7.05 -9.42 -1.57
N TYR A 68 -8.31 -9.01 -1.48
CA TYR A 68 -9.09 -9.10 -0.25
C TYR A 68 -9.29 -10.56 0.23
N PRO A 69 -9.46 -10.78 1.55
CA PRO A 69 -9.58 -12.12 2.17
C PRO A 69 -10.79 -12.95 1.73
N GLY A 70 -11.77 -12.35 1.05
CA GLY A 70 -12.94 -13.07 0.52
C GLY A 70 -12.64 -14.05 -0.63
N GLY A 71 -11.43 -14.04 -1.20
CA GLY A 71 -11.03 -15.04 -2.21
C GLY A 71 -10.32 -16.25 -1.62
N THR A 72 -10.05 -17.24 -2.47
CA THR A 72 -9.57 -18.58 -2.04
C THR A 72 -8.13 -18.88 -2.46
N PHE A 73 -7.59 -18.16 -3.44
CA PHE A 73 -6.24 -18.40 -3.97
C PHE A 73 -5.15 -17.71 -3.15
N VAL A 74 -4.08 -18.46 -2.87
CA VAL A 74 -2.86 -18.02 -2.17
C VAL A 74 -1.63 -18.68 -2.82
N SER A 75 -0.44 -18.13 -2.57
CA SER A 75 0.84 -18.73 -2.95
C SER A 75 1.77 -18.84 -1.75
N ASN A 76 2.87 -19.58 -1.86
CA ASN A 76 3.95 -19.45 -0.88
C ASN A 76 4.48 -18.00 -0.90
N LEU A 77 4.93 -17.49 0.25
CA LEU A 77 5.54 -16.16 0.33
C LEU A 77 6.74 -16.03 -0.64
N GLY A 78 6.75 -14.95 -1.43
CA GLY A 78 7.84 -14.61 -2.33
C GLY A 78 7.78 -15.24 -3.72
N VAL A 79 6.66 -15.83 -4.13
CA VAL A 79 6.50 -16.31 -5.51
C VAL A 79 6.36 -15.09 -6.43
N PRO A 80 7.19 -14.93 -7.48
CA PRO A 80 7.09 -13.79 -8.37
C PRO A 80 5.68 -13.66 -8.98
N PRO A 81 5.07 -12.46 -9.00
CA PRO A 81 3.72 -12.28 -9.56
C PRO A 81 3.55 -12.75 -11.01
N ALA A 82 4.61 -12.68 -11.81
CA ALA A 82 4.64 -13.18 -13.18
C ALA A 82 4.44 -14.71 -13.24
N ASP A 83 4.92 -15.44 -12.23
CA ASP A 83 4.81 -16.89 -12.15
C ASP A 83 3.40 -17.32 -11.71
N LEU A 84 2.60 -16.41 -11.16
CA LEU A 84 1.20 -16.65 -10.77
C LEU A 84 0.20 -16.21 -11.84
N SER A 85 0.66 -15.59 -12.94
CA SER A 85 -0.20 -15.03 -13.98
C SER A 85 -1.34 -14.17 -13.42
N LEU A 86 -1.02 -13.24 -12.52
CA LEU A 86 -2.03 -12.37 -11.90
C LEU A 86 -2.68 -11.43 -12.93
N ALA A 87 -3.98 -11.20 -12.79
CA ALA A 87 -4.70 -10.25 -13.65
C ALA A 87 -4.14 -8.82 -13.52
N PRO A 88 -4.16 -8.02 -14.61
CA PRO A 88 -3.80 -6.61 -14.55
C PRO A 88 -4.54 -5.88 -13.42
N GLY A 89 -3.80 -5.08 -12.64
CA GLY A 89 -4.34 -4.35 -11.49
C GLY A 89 -4.42 -5.15 -10.19
N THR A 90 -4.14 -6.46 -10.18
CA THR A 90 -4.12 -7.27 -8.95
C THR A 90 -3.07 -6.78 -7.95
N LEU A 91 -1.89 -6.35 -8.42
CA LEU A 91 -0.83 -5.79 -7.57
C LEU A 91 -1.15 -4.43 -6.95
N LYS A 92 -2.26 -3.78 -7.35
CA LYS A 92 -2.76 -2.55 -6.72
C LYS A 92 -3.72 -2.84 -5.56
N LYS A 93 -4.07 -4.11 -5.33
CA LYS A 93 -4.92 -4.53 -4.22
C LYS A 93 -4.08 -4.72 -2.95
N PRO A 94 -4.72 -4.80 -1.77
CA PRO A 94 -4.00 -5.11 -0.54
C PRO A 94 -3.19 -6.40 -0.66
N HIS A 95 -2.00 -6.38 -0.09
CA HIS A 95 -1.12 -7.53 0.03
C HIS A 95 -1.21 -8.06 1.46
N TYR A 96 -1.46 -9.34 1.62
CA TYR A 96 -1.51 -9.99 2.92
C TYR A 96 -0.55 -11.16 2.95
N VAL A 97 0.13 -11.33 4.08
CA VAL A 97 0.85 -12.55 4.42
C VAL A 97 0.11 -13.23 5.56
N TYR A 98 0.01 -14.55 5.47
CA TYR A 98 -0.66 -15.39 6.44
C TYR A 98 0.28 -16.49 6.91
N ARG A 99 0.12 -16.88 8.16
CA ARG A 99 0.79 -18.05 8.72
C ARG A 99 -0.21 -19.17 8.93
N VAL A 100 0.14 -20.36 8.45
CA VAL A 100 -0.65 -21.58 8.66
C VAL A 100 -0.46 -22.06 10.10
N LEU A 101 -1.54 -22.15 10.87
CA LEU A 101 -1.52 -22.56 12.27
C LEU A 101 -1.74 -24.06 12.47
N LYS A 102 -2.43 -24.71 11.53
CA LYS A 102 -2.83 -26.12 11.55
C LYS A 102 -2.77 -26.68 10.12
N PRO A 103 -2.61 -28.00 9.91
CA PRO A 103 -2.72 -28.60 8.59
C PRO A 103 -3.94 -28.07 7.83
N LEU A 104 -3.70 -27.35 6.74
CA LEU A 104 -4.71 -26.59 6.01
C LEU A 104 -5.01 -27.30 4.69
N PRO A 105 -6.21 -27.87 4.49
CA PRO A 105 -6.57 -28.52 3.24
C PRO A 105 -6.62 -27.53 2.08
N ALA A 106 -6.04 -27.90 0.95
CA ALA A 106 -6.02 -27.09 -0.26
C ALA A 106 -5.88 -27.95 -1.53
N LEU A 107 -6.12 -27.33 -2.68
CA LEU A 107 -5.76 -27.84 -4.00
C LEU A 107 -4.47 -27.16 -4.45
N GLU A 108 -3.39 -27.92 -4.63
CA GLU A 108 -2.11 -27.42 -5.13
C GLU A 108 -1.99 -27.61 -6.64
N GLY A 109 -1.46 -26.61 -7.33
CA GLY A 109 -1.06 -26.78 -8.70
C GLY A 109 -0.20 -25.63 -9.22
N LYS A 110 0.29 -25.81 -10.46
CA LYS A 110 1.04 -24.79 -11.18
C LYS A 110 0.08 -23.78 -11.80
N ALA A 111 0.36 -22.49 -11.72
CA ALA A 111 -0.41 -21.48 -12.42
C ALA A 111 -0.19 -21.60 -13.94
N ALA A 112 -1.27 -21.56 -14.72
CA ALA A 112 -1.22 -21.53 -16.17
C ALA A 112 -0.60 -20.21 -16.68
N PRO A 113 0.05 -20.20 -17.84
CA PRO A 113 0.44 -18.95 -18.50
C PRO A 113 -0.82 -18.17 -18.90
N TRP A 114 -0.97 -16.94 -18.40
CA TRP A 114 -2.12 -16.08 -18.74
C TRP A 114 -1.77 -14.60 -18.61
N PHE A 115 -2.62 -13.70 -19.09
CA PHE A 115 -2.41 -12.25 -19.06
C PHE A 115 -1.08 -11.74 -19.66
N GLY A 116 -0.45 -12.53 -20.54
CA GLY A 116 0.88 -12.24 -21.09
C GLY A 116 2.05 -12.55 -20.14
N GLN A 117 1.77 -13.28 -19.06
CA GLN A 117 2.73 -13.76 -18.08
C GLN A 117 3.03 -15.25 -18.27
N PRO A 118 4.23 -15.72 -17.87
CA PRO A 118 4.67 -17.09 -18.09
C PRO A 118 3.96 -18.13 -17.22
N GLY A 119 3.43 -17.75 -16.04
CA GLY A 119 2.91 -18.72 -15.08
C GLY A 119 4.00 -19.66 -14.53
N GLY A 120 3.61 -20.85 -14.07
CA GLY A 120 4.52 -21.90 -13.60
C GLY A 120 4.91 -21.82 -12.11
N GLY A 121 4.45 -20.80 -11.40
CA GLY A 121 4.50 -20.70 -9.94
C GLY A 121 3.54 -21.70 -9.29
N VAL A 122 3.83 -22.12 -8.06
CA VAL A 122 2.91 -22.94 -7.26
C VAL A 122 1.87 -22.03 -6.61
N GLN A 123 0.60 -22.38 -6.76
CA GLN A 123 -0.52 -21.73 -6.11
C GLN A 123 -1.42 -22.78 -5.45
N TYR A 124 -2.18 -22.32 -4.47
CA TYR A 124 -3.15 -23.13 -3.75
C TYR A 124 -4.53 -22.49 -3.85
N ASP A 125 -5.55 -23.31 -4.12
CA ASP A 125 -6.94 -22.96 -3.86
C ASP A 125 -7.36 -23.58 -2.52
N LEU A 126 -7.69 -22.73 -1.55
CA LEU A 126 -8.06 -23.17 -0.21
C LEU A 126 -9.48 -23.73 -0.12
N VAL A 127 -10.23 -23.81 -1.24
CA VAL A 127 -11.61 -24.32 -1.39
C VAL A 127 -12.68 -23.48 -0.64
N LYS A 128 -12.28 -22.81 0.44
CA LYS A 128 -13.00 -21.78 1.20
C LYS A 128 -12.19 -20.49 1.19
N SER A 129 -12.86 -19.38 1.50
CA SER A 129 -12.19 -18.07 1.55
C SER A 129 -11.10 -18.04 2.61
N VAL A 130 -10.11 -17.18 2.40
CA VAL A 130 -9.09 -16.91 3.44
C VAL A 130 -9.76 -16.40 4.72
N GLU A 131 -10.79 -15.56 4.60
CA GLU A 131 -11.61 -15.09 5.72
C GLU A 131 -12.19 -16.25 6.56
N HIS A 132 -12.75 -17.27 5.91
CA HIS A 132 -13.23 -18.45 6.61
C HIS A 132 -12.12 -19.14 7.41
N TRP A 133 -10.94 -19.33 6.81
CA TRP A 133 -9.84 -20.01 7.48
C TRP A 133 -9.18 -19.19 8.59
N LEU A 134 -9.26 -17.85 8.52
CA LEU A 134 -8.93 -16.94 9.62
C LEU A 134 -9.91 -17.14 10.79
N GLU A 135 -11.23 -17.12 10.51
CA GLU A 135 -12.26 -17.31 11.54
C GLU A 135 -12.19 -18.69 12.23
N GLN A 136 -11.83 -19.74 11.47
CA GLN A 136 -11.63 -21.09 12.03
C GLN A 136 -10.29 -21.26 12.75
N GLY A 137 -9.43 -20.24 12.75
CA GLY A 137 -8.10 -20.29 13.38
C GLY A 137 -7.18 -21.33 12.75
N PHE A 138 -7.24 -21.48 11.43
CA PHE A 138 -6.26 -22.22 10.62
C PHE A 138 -5.20 -21.29 10.03
N LEU A 139 -5.57 -20.03 9.81
CA LEU A 139 -4.67 -18.97 9.39
C LEU A 139 -4.65 -17.86 10.44
N GLU A 140 -3.54 -17.14 10.50
CA GLU A 140 -3.47 -15.81 11.10
C GLU A 140 -2.84 -14.83 10.11
N VAL A 141 -3.22 -13.56 10.18
CA VAL A 141 -2.55 -12.50 9.42
C VAL A 141 -1.19 -12.26 10.05
N GLU A 142 -0.14 -12.45 9.27
CA GLU A 142 1.19 -12.05 9.66
C GLU A 142 1.39 -10.59 9.26
N THR A 143 1.37 -9.70 10.26
CA THR A 143 1.67 -8.29 10.04
C THR A 143 3.13 -8.19 9.62
N LEU A 144 3.36 -7.97 8.32
CA LEU A 144 4.68 -7.57 7.87
C LEU A 144 4.97 -6.21 8.49
N THR A 145 6.21 -6.01 8.94
CA THR A 145 6.66 -4.75 9.55
C THR A 145 6.40 -3.53 8.65
N SER A 146 6.29 -3.73 7.33
CA SER A 146 5.86 -2.70 6.37
C SER A 146 4.47 -2.16 6.62
N ASP A 147 3.53 -2.99 7.08
CA ASP A 147 2.15 -2.57 7.32
C ASP A 147 2.07 -1.75 8.61
N VAL A 148 2.91 -2.06 9.61
CA VAL A 148 3.05 -1.24 10.82
C VAL A 148 3.67 0.11 10.48
N GLU A 149 4.71 0.14 9.65
CA GLU A 149 5.31 1.40 9.17
C GLU A 149 4.29 2.22 8.38
N GLN A 150 3.49 1.59 7.52
CA GLN A 150 2.46 2.27 6.74
C GLN A 150 1.33 2.79 7.65
N ILE A 151 0.86 1.99 8.63
CA ILE A 151 -0.16 2.41 9.60
C ILE A 151 0.35 3.56 10.47
N VAL A 152 1.59 3.48 10.98
CA VAL A 152 2.22 4.57 11.75
C VAL A 152 2.33 5.82 10.90
N THR A 153 2.76 5.69 9.64
CA THR A 153 2.84 6.82 8.70
C THR A 153 1.47 7.46 8.48
N THR A 154 0.43 6.67 8.19
CA THR A 154 -0.93 7.19 7.98
C THR A 154 -1.51 7.85 9.23
N LEU A 155 -1.19 7.34 10.44
CA LEU A 155 -1.60 7.97 11.70
C LEU A 155 -0.85 9.27 11.97
N GLU A 156 0.46 9.32 11.67
CA GLU A 156 1.26 10.55 11.75
C GLU A 156 0.77 11.60 10.72
N GLU A 157 0.43 11.18 9.50
CA GLU A 157 -0.17 12.04 8.46
C GLU A 157 -1.53 12.59 8.89
N ALA A 158 -2.41 11.76 9.44
CA ALA A 158 -3.72 12.18 9.91
C ALA A 158 -3.63 13.16 11.09
N ALA A 159 -2.74 12.89 12.05
CA ALA A 159 -2.48 13.81 13.16
C ALA A 159 -1.82 15.12 12.70
N ALA A 160 -0.94 15.05 11.71
CA ALA A 160 -0.32 16.22 11.10
C ALA A 160 -1.34 17.07 10.33
N ALA A 161 -2.29 16.46 9.61
CA ALA A 161 -3.31 17.18 8.84
C ALA A 161 -4.30 17.99 9.71
N GLU A 162 -4.51 17.60 10.98
CA GLU A 162 -5.30 18.43 11.91
C GLU A 162 -4.57 19.70 12.35
N ILE A 163 -3.23 19.67 12.36
CA ILE A 163 -2.38 20.76 12.87
C ILE A 163 -1.73 21.55 11.71
N ILE A 164 -1.70 20.99 10.50
CA ILE A 164 -0.97 21.53 9.34
C ILE A 164 -1.89 21.64 8.13
N SER A 165 -1.90 22.81 7.49
CA SER A 165 -2.51 23.03 6.16
C SER A 165 -1.43 23.18 5.10
N LEU A 166 -1.50 22.36 4.04
CA LEU A 166 -0.62 22.47 2.86
C LEU A 166 -1.25 23.27 1.71
N GLU A 167 -2.51 23.69 1.86
CA GLU A 167 -3.23 24.50 0.88
C GLU A 167 -3.23 25.99 1.24
N GLY A 168 -2.69 26.34 2.42
CA GLY A 168 -2.76 27.69 2.97
C GLY A 168 -4.15 28.05 3.52
N GLY A 169 -4.58 29.30 3.30
CA GLY A 169 -5.89 29.80 3.73
C GLY A 169 -5.92 30.41 5.13
N LEU A 170 -7.04 30.20 5.84
CA LEU A 170 -7.29 30.64 7.22
C LEU A 170 -7.92 29.52 8.10
N PRO A 171 -7.39 28.29 8.08
CA PRO A 171 -7.84 27.23 8.99
C PRO A 171 -7.63 27.67 10.46
N ASN A 172 -8.53 27.27 11.36
CA ASN A 172 -8.38 27.62 12.77
C ASN A 172 -7.38 26.68 13.45
N GLU A 173 -6.40 27.24 14.17
CA GLU A 173 -5.39 26.52 14.96
C GLU A 173 -4.43 25.64 14.13
N ALA A 174 -4.07 26.07 12.92
CA ALA A 174 -3.19 25.29 12.05
C ALA A 174 -1.96 26.07 11.55
N HIS A 175 -0.83 25.36 11.47
CA HIS A 175 0.37 25.82 10.77
C HIS A 175 0.23 25.61 9.28
N CYS A 176 0.43 26.65 8.50
CA CYS A 176 0.18 26.64 7.07
C CYS A 176 1.50 26.69 6.28
N LEU A 177 1.54 25.96 5.18
CA LEU A 177 2.50 26.08 4.09
C LEU A 177 1.71 26.43 2.82
N GLU A 178 2.04 27.54 2.16
CA GLU A 178 1.29 28.06 1.01
C GLU A 178 2.27 28.47 -0.09
N GLN A 179 2.07 27.98 -1.32
CA GLN A 179 2.78 28.51 -2.49
C GLN A 179 2.07 29.79 -2.96
N LEU A 180 2.82 30.87 -3.07
CA LEU A 180 2.34 32.17 -3.55
C LEU A 180 2.34 32.23 -5.08
N ALA A 181 1.57 33.15 -5.64
CA ALA A 181 1.41 33.29 -7.08
C ALA A 181 2.71 33.66 -7.83
N ASP A 182 3.70 34.21 -7.14
CA ASP A 182 5.04 34.51 -7.67
C ASP A 182 5.99 33.31 -7.62
N GLY A 183 5.52 32.14 -7.19
CA GLY A 183 6.28 30.90 -7.06
C GLY A 183 7.07 30.77 -5.75
N THR A 184 7.06 31.79 -4.89
CA THR A 184 7.68 31.72 -3.55
C THR A 184 6.77 30.97 -2.58
N TRP A 185 7.31 30.56 -1.44
CA TRP A 185 6.61 29.79 -0.42
C TRP A 185 6.45 30.57 0.87
N SER A 186 5.32 30.43 1.54
CA SER A 186 5.00 31.13 2.79
C SER A 186 4.65 30.15 3.90
N THR A 187 5.19 30.37 5.10
CA THR A 187 4.77 29.67 6.33
C THR A 187 4.16 30.63 7.33
N TYR A 188 3.09 30.22 8.00
CA TYR A 188 2.41 31.03 9.02
C TYR A 188 1.54 30.17 9.92
N TYR A 189 1.23 30.66 11.12
CA TYR A 189 0.21 30.07 11.98
C TYR A 189 -1.12 30.79 11.77
N SER A 190 -2.21 30.04 11.58
CA SER A 190 -3.55 30.58 11.42
C SER A 190 -4.44 30.26 12.61
N GLU A 191 -5.04 31.29 13.19
CA GLU A 191 -5.98 31.18 14.31
C GLU A 191 -7.01 32.30 14.22
N ARG A 192 -8.29 32.00 14.47
CA ARG A 192 -9.38 32.99 14.51
C ARG A 192 -9.41 33.93 13.30
N GLY A 193 -9.17 33.37 12.10
CA GLY A 193 -9.18 34.12 10.84
C GLY A 193 -8.00 35.08 10.65
N ARG A 194 -6.91 34.93 11.43
CA ARG A 194 -5.69 35.73 11.32
C ARG A 194 -4.50 34.86 10.93
N ARG A 195 -3.51 35.48 10.28
CA ARG A 195 -2.19 34.88 9.99
C ARG A 195 -1.14 35.53 10.89
N THR A 196 -0.31 34.74 11.54
CA THR A 196 0.77 35.22 12.42
C THR A 196 2.08 34.49 12.11
N GLY A 197 3.22 35.11 12.45
CA GLY A 197 4.54 34.49 12.24
C GLY A 197 4.90 34.21 10.77
N ILE A 198 4.38 35.05 9.86
CA ILE A 198 4.55 34.90 8.41
C ILE A 198 6.03 35.00 8.04
N LYS A 199 6.51 34.00 7.29
CA LYS A 199 7.83 34.00 6.65
C LYS A 199 7.70 33.56 5.20
N THR A 200 8.58 34.07 4.35
CA THR A 200 8.59 33.75 2.91
C THR A 200 9.95 33.19 2.51
N PHE A 201 9.95 32.21 1.61
CA PHE A 201 11.08 31.42 1.20
C PHE A 201 11.10 31.30 -0.33
N ALA A 202 12.30 31.17 -0.90
CA ALA A 202 12.45 31.04 -2.34
C ALA A 202 12.08 29.62 -2.82
N THR A 203 12.25 28.62 -1.96
CA THR A 203 12.01 27.22 -2.27
C THR A 203 11.10 26.54 -1.26
N GLU A 204 10.42 25.49 -1.71
CA GLU A 204 9.56 24.66 -0.87
C GLU A 204 10.35 23.99 0.28
N GLU A 205 11.58 23.58 0.00
CA GLU A 205 12.45 22.91 0.96
C GLU A 205 12.78 23.81 2.17
N GLU A 206 13.15 25.07 1.91
CA GLU A 206 13.41 26.06 2.97
C GLU A 206 12.17 26.36 3.81
N ALA A 207 11.00 26.47 3.17
CA ALA A 207 9.73 26.70 3.84
C ALA A 207 9.34 25.50 4.73
N ARG A 208 9.55 24.29 4.22
CA ARG A 208 9.30 23.05 4.95
C ARG A 208 10.20 22.93 6.18
N ASP A 209 11.47 23.30 6.07
CA ASP A 209 12.40 23.29 7.20
C ASP A 209 12.00 24.29 8.30
N ASP A 210 11.50 25.48 7.93
CA ASP A 210 10.95 26.44 8.90
C ASP A 210 9.70 25.89 9.59
N LEU A 211 8.77 25.30 8.84
CA LEU A 211 7.57 24.67 9.37
C LEU A 211 7.93 23.56 10.38
N TYR A 212 8.90 22.69 10.06
CA TYR A 212 9.38 21.67 11.00
C TYR A 212 10.01 22.25 12.26
N SER A 213 10.72 23.38 12.14
CA SER A 213 11.28 24.05 13.29
C SER A 213 10.19 24.60 14.23
N LYS A 214 9.07 25.08 13.68
CA LYS A 214 7.94 25.59 14.46
C LYS A 214 7.23 24.46 15.23
N LEU A 215 6.90 23.38 14.53
CA LEU A 215 6.22 22.21 15.13
C LEU A 215 7.02 21.51 16.23
N ARG A 216 8.35 21.65 16.24
CA ARG A 216 9.22 21.02 17.25
C ARG A 216 9.39 21.85 18.52
N ASN A 217 9.13 23.15 18.46
CA ASN A 217 9.37 24.09 19.55
C ASN A 217 8.08 24.48 20.31
N GLU A 218 6.95 23.90 19.93
CA GLU A 218 5.65 23.95 20.64
C GLU A 218 5.49 22.74 21.56
#